data_AF-A0A918L1C1-F1
#
_entry.id   AF-A0A918L1C1-F1
#
_cell.length_a   1.000
_cell.length_b   1.000
_cell.length_c   1.000
_cell.angle_alpha   90.00
_cell.angle_beta   90.00
_cell.angle_gamma   90.00
#
_symmetry.space_group_name_H-M   'P 1'
#
loop_
_entity.id
_entity.type
_entity.pdbx_description
1 polymer ?
#
loop_
_entity_poly.entity_id
_entity_poly.type
_entity_poly.pdbx_seq_one_letter_code
_entity_poly.pdbx_strand_id
1 'polypeptide(L)'
;MNQRLQALRRRSGYQRSQKNLMTHIKGWAVSTHSVRQLELTPKLFDLVVIDEASQCSIASVLPLLFRARRALIIGDPMQLRHISGVSPQQERQARTRAGLSAAQLEHHRLTYHVHSSYHAAEQHGEGALLLDEHYRCHPRIADVVNGRCYGGRLRVLTDVRRQTPGHDPVGAADPAPVLGWVDIPSGGSARGGDGRSWRNAAEAEAVRCVVDGLLAGLEPDATVGVVTPFRAQKEALARMWRDDDRVRVGTVHTFQGGQRDVMVLSPVAAPNTPPRTTHWVASQVNLWNVAVTRAKSQLITVGNLAFWQGQSGLPALLAARSAPLRAGDDGPPAEADTPGPVAEAREDLVDRLQRYLTGRGITDLERAVLVGGHPVDLLFTDAGENTAVLIDPGPEPGTDPARHLRLLHARGDLLTGLPSGGHGAKPCPVSRTVRVPAWRILPGEPALTTLFG
;
A
#
# COMPACT_ATOMS: atom_id res chain seq x y z
N MET A 1 11.40 -41.99 10.40
CA MET A 1 10.84 -40.95 9.51
C MET A 1 11.15 -41.19 8.02
N ASN A 2 12.41 -41.48 7.65
CA ASN A 2 12.86 -41.58 6.24
C ASN A 2 12.27 -42.74 5.40
N GLN A 3 11.93 -43.90 6.00
CA GLN A 3 11.33 -45.02 5.25
C GLN A 3 9.86 -44.80 4.86
N ARG A 4 9.08 -44.06 5.68
CA ARG A 4 7.67 -43.71 5.34
C ARG A 4 7.60 -42.69 4.19
N LEU A 5 8.55 -41.76 4.11
CA LEU A 5 8.69 -40.81 3.01
C LEU A 5 9.12 -41.49 1.69
N GLN A 6 9.93 -42.56 1.75
CA GLN A 6 10.31 -43.33 0.57
C GLN A 6 9.16 -44.18 0.01
N ALA A 7 8.26 -44.70 0.84
CA ALA A 7 7.09 -45.47 0.39
C ALA A 7 6.07 -44.62 -0.39
N LEU A 8 5.92 -43.34 -0.04
CA LEU A 8 5.09 -42.35 -0.76
C LEU A 8 5.58 -42.07 -2.20
N ARG A 9 6.81 -42.44 -2.57
CA ARG A 9 7.33 -42.20 -3.93
C ARG A 9 6.93 -43.27 -4.95
N ARG A 10 6.30 -44.38 -4.54
CA ARG A 10 5.73 -45.38 -5.46
C ARG A 10 4.29 -44.97 -5.82
N ARG A 11 4.05 -44.63 -7.10
CA ARG A 11 2.81 -43.98 -7.60
C ARG A 11 1.49 -44.66 -7.20
N SER A 12 1.46 -45.99 -7.01
CA SER A 12 0.25 -46.71 -6.57
C SER A 12 -0.01 -46.65 -5.06
N GLY A 13 1.03 -46.55 -4.24
CA GLY A 13 0.91 -46.38 -2.78
C GLY A 13 0.57 -44.96 -2.37
N TYR A 14 1.02 -43.97 -3.16
CA TYR A 14 0.79 -42.55 -2.92
C TYR A 14 -0.69 -42.18 -2.89
N GLN A 15 -1.47 -42.60 -3.90
CA GLN A 15 -2.91 -42.29 -3.98
C GLN A 15 -3.70 -42.95 -2.85
N ARG A 16 -3.41 -44.22 -2.53
CA ARG A 16 -4.09 -44.93 -1.42
C ARG A 16 -3.76 -44.33 -0.07
N SER A 17 -2.49 -43.94 0.15
CA SER A 17 -2.06 -43.22 1.34
C SER A 17 -2.70 -41.84 1.43
N GLN A 18 -2.84 -41.14 0.30
CA GLN A 18 -3.44 -39.81 0.26
C GLN A 18 -4.93 -39.87 0.54
N LYS A 19 -5.67 -40.81 -0.04
CA LYS A 19 -7.10 -41.00 0.26
C LYS A 19 -7.35 -41.27 1.75
N ASN A 20 -6.46 -42.05 2.38
CA ASN A 20 -6.49 -42.30 3.82
C ASN A 20 -6.07 -41.07 4.65
N LEU A 21 -5.15 -40.24 4.16
CA LEU A 21 -4.84 -38.97 4.83
C LEU A 21 -6.00 -37.98 4.70
N MET A 22 -6.69 -37.95 3.57
CA MET A 22 -7.82 -37.04 3.33
C MET A 22 -9.04 -37.34 4.20
N THR A 23 -9.20 -38.59 4.68
CA THR A 23 -10.26 -38.90 5.65
C THR A 23 -10.00 -38.27 7.02
N HIS A 24 -8.73 -38.13 7.41
CA HIS A 24 -8.33 -37.63 8.73
C HIS A 24 -7.92 -36.14 8.75
N ILE A 25 -7.32 -35.64 7.67
CA ILE A 25 -6.84 -34.25 7.56
C ILE A 25 -7.88 -33.42 6.82
N LYS A 26 -8.46 -32.44 7.52
CA LYS A 26 -9.54 -31.59 7.01
C LYS A 26 -9.07 -30.38 6.18
N GLY A 27 -7.83 -29.95 6.34
CA GLY A 27 -7.26 -28.79 5.65
C GLY A 27 -6.02 -29.16 4.82
N TRP A 28 -5.97 -28.68 3.58
CA TRP A 28 -4.88 -28.95 2.65
C TRP A 28 -4.41 -27.64 2.02
N ALA A 29 -3.10 -27.36 2.11
CA ALA A 29 -2.48 -26.20 1.47
C ALA A 29 -1.57 -26.70 0.34
N VAL A 30 -1.84 -26.25 -0.89
CA VAL A 30 -1.07 -26.60 -2.09
C VAL A 30 -0.97 -25.39 -3.00
N SER A 31 0.14 -25.27 -3.75
CA SER A 31 0.20 -24.32 -4.86
C SER A 31 -0.68 -24.78 -6.02
N THR A 32 -1.13 -23.84 -6.86
CA THR A 32 -1.94 -24.10 -8.06
C THR A 32 -1.33 -25.18 -8.96
N HIS A 33 0.00 -25.18 -9.12
CA HIS A 33 0.70 -26.21 -9.90
C HIS A 33 0.78 -27.58 -9.22
N SER A 34 0.82 -27.62 -7.88
CA SER A 34 0.97 -28.87 -7.12
C SER A 34 -0.34 -29.63 -6.96
N VAL A 35 -1.49 -29.00 -7.24
CA VAL A 35 -2.81 -29.64 -7.19
C VAL A 35 -2.91 -30.91 -8.05
N ARG A 36 -2.06 -31.05 -9.08
CA ARG A 36 -1.96 -32.26 -9.91
C ARG A 36 -1.59 -33.52 -9.12
N GLN A 37 -1.01 -33.35 -7.93
CA GLN A 37 -0.72 -34.46 -7.01
C GLN A 37 -2.00 -34.96 -6.34
N LEU A 38 -3.04 -34.12 -6.24
CA LEU A 38 -4.34 -34.52 -5.70
C LEU A 38 -5.18 -35.24 -6.77
N GLU A 39 -5.99 -36.21 -6.35
CA GLU A 39 -6.92 -36.91 -7.25
C GLU A 39 -7.83 -35.90 -7.98
N LEU A 40 -8.03 -36.10 -9.28
CA LEU A 40 -8.93 -35.27 -10.08
C LEU A 40 -10.36 -35.74 -9.90
N THR A 41 -10.87 -35.60 -8.68
CA THR A 41 -12.23 -35.99 -8.30
C THR A 41 -13.08 -34.73 -8.13
N PRO A 42 -14.25 -34.64 -8.79
CA PRO A 42 -15.11 -33.47 -8.64
C PRO A 42 -15.62 -33.37 -7.20
N LYS A 43 -15.74 -32.14 -6.69
CA LYS A 43 -16.31 -31.87 -5.34
C LYS A 43 -15.60 -32.65 -4.21
N LEU A 44 -14.31 -32.88 -4.35
CA LEU A 44 -13.43 -33.50 -3.36
C LEU A 44 -13.35 -32.70 -2.05
N PHE A 45 -13.50 -31.38 -2.12
CA PHE A 45 -13.51 -30.45 -1.00
C PHE A 45 -14.82 -29.66 -0.94
N ASP A 46 -15.26 -29.31 0.27
CA ASP A 46 -16.43 -28.45 0.46
C ASP A 46 -16.16 -26.98 0.12
N LEU A 47 -14.91 -26.54 0.28
CA LEU A 47 -14.45 -25.19 0.02
C LEU A 47 -13.01 -25.23 -0.49
N VAL A 48 -12.72 -24.43 -1.52
CA VAL A 48 -11.35 -24.03 -1.86
C VAL A 48 -11.17 -22.55 -1.57
N VAL A 49 -10.07 -22.19 -0.92
CA VAL A 49 -9.65 -20.80 -0.74
C VAL A 49 -8.47 -20.55 -1.68
N ILE A 50 -8.60 -19.56 -2.55
CA ILE A 50 -7.55 -19.15 -3.47
C ILE A 50 -7.07 -17.78 -3.01
N ASP A 51 -5.89 -17.77 -2.40
CA ASP A 51 -5.20 -16.54 -2.01
C ASP A 51 -4.35 -15.99 -3.16
N GLU A 52 -4.09 -14.68 -3.16
CA GLU A 52 -3.35 -13.97 -4.21
C GLU A 52 -3.91 -14.25 -5.62
N ALA A 53 -5.24 -14.36 -5.74
CA ALA A 53 -5.93 -14.71 -6.98
C ALA A 53 -5.71 -13.69 -8.11
N SER A 54 -5.31 -12.46 -7.78
CA SER A 54 -4.95 -11.44 -8.77
C SER A 54 -3.67 -11.77 -9.53
N GLN A 55 -2.84 -12.67 -9.00
CA GLN A 55 -1.60 -13.17 -9.61
C GLN A 55 -1.74 -14.57 -10.20
N CYS A 56 -2.86 -15.24 -9.95
CA CYS A 56 -3.15 -16.53 -10.56
C CYS A 56 -3.79 -16.33 -11.94
N SER A 57 -3.29 -17.05 -12.94
CA SER A 57 -3.96 -17.08 -14.24
C SER A 57 -5.26 -17.87 -14.14
N ILE A 58 -6.24 -17.55 -14.99
CA ILE A 58 -7.54 -18.24 -15.02
C ILE A 58 -7.36 -19.75 -15.18
N ALA A 59 -6.48 -20.18 -16.09
CA ALA A 59 -6.22 -21.60 -16.34
C ALA A 59 -5.63 -22.33 -15.12
N SER A 60 -4.83 -21.63 -14.29
CA SER A 60 -4.18 -22.24 -13.13
C SER A 60 -5.15 -22.62 -12.00
N VAL A 61 -6.30 -21.94 -11.92
CA VAL A 61 -7.29 -22.16 -10.86
C VAL A 61 -8.37 -23.18 -11.23
N LEU A 62 -8.61 -23.45 -12.53
CA LEU A 62 -9.66 -24.38 -12.96
C LEU A 62 -9.57 -25.77 -12.31
N PRO A 63 -8.40 -26.42 -12.18
CA PRO A 63 -8.32 -27.73 -11.52
C PRO A 63 -8.65 -27.67 -10.03
N LEU A 64 -8.44 -26.53 -9.38
CA LEU A 64 -8.82 -26.32 -7.98
C LEU A 64 -10.34 -26.19 -7.85
N LEU A 65 -10.95 -25.37 -8.70
CA LEU A 65 -12.40 -25.16 -8.72
C LEU A 65 -13.17 -26.46 -9.01
N PHE A 66 -12.69 -27.28 -9.93
CA PHE A 66 -13.29 -28.60 -10.23
C PHE A 66 -13.38 -29.50 -8.99
N ARG A 67 -12.38 -29.43 -8.11
CA ARG A 67 -12.29 -30.25 -6.90
C ARG A 67 -13.11 -29.69 -5.73
N ALA A 68 -13.77 -28.55 -5.86
CA ALA A 68 -14.48 -27.92 -4.74
C ALA A 68 -15.96 -27.71 -5.02
N ARG A 69 -16.78 -27.72 -3.96
CA ARG A 69 -18.21 -27.36 -4.02
C ARG A 69 -18.42 -25.85 -4.06
N ARG A 70 -17.57 -25.11 -3.35
CA ARG A 70 -17.58 -23.64 -3.22
C ARG A 70 -16.16 -23.11 -3.31
N ALA A 71 -16.02 -21.84 -3.70
CA ALA A 71 -14.73 -21.17 -3.76
C ALA A 71 -14.80 -19.81 -3.05
N LEU A 72 -13.77 -19.51 -2.25
CA LEU A 72 -13.48 -18.18 -1.73
C LEU A 72 -12.24 -17.65 -2.45
N ILE A 73 -12.39 -16.55 -3.17
CA ILE A 73 -11.33 -15.96 -3.98
C ILE A 73 -10.86 -14.68 -3.28
N ILE A 74 -9.60 -14.66 -2.88
CA ILE A 74 -8.96 -13.55 -2.18
C ILE A 74 -7.86 -13.02 -3.08
N GLY A 75 -7.86 -11.71 -3.30
CA GLY A 75 -6.84 -11.06 -4.11
C GLY A 75 -7.06 -9.55 -4.16
N ASP A 76 -6.06 -8.86 -4.68
CA ASP A 76 -6.09 -7.42 -4.84
C ASP A 76 -5.85 -7.08 -6.32
N PRO A 77 -6.86 -6.60 -7.06
CA PRO A 77 -6.73 -6.25 -8.48
C PRO A 77 -5.84 -5.01 -8.71
N MET A 78 -5.55 -4.24 -7.65
CA MET A 78 -4.64 -3.09 -7.67
C MET A 78 -3.18 -3.47 -7.35
N GLN A 79 -2.91 -4.71 -6.93
CA GLN A 79 -1.54 -5.25 -6.84
C GLN A 79 -1.09 -5.91 -8.14
N LEU A 80 0.11 -6.48 -8.17
CA LEU A 80 0.67 -7.08 -9.39
C LEU A 80 -0.27 -8.12 -9.99
N ARG A 81 -0.42 -8.04 -11.31
CA ARG A 81 -1.21 -8.99 -12.10
C ARG A 81 -0.39 -10.23 -12.42
N HIS A 82 -1.05 -11.31 -12.83
CA HIS A 82 -0.36 -12.49 -13.34
C HIS A 82 0.45 -12.14 -14.60
N ILE A 83 1.64 -12.71 -14.71
CA ILE A 83 2.48 -12.54 -15.91
C ILE A 83 2.05 -13.59 -16.94
N SER A 84 1.48 -13.15 -18.05
CA SER A 84 1.17 -14.05 -19.17
C SER A 84 2.43 -14.37 -19.98
N GLY A 85 2.74 -15.66 -20.13
CA GLY A 85 3.72 -16.14 -21.11
C GLY A 85 3.19 -16.15 -22.56
N VAL A 86 1.91 -15.82 -22.77
CA VAL A 86 1.24 -15.80 -24.07
C VAL A 86 1.10 -14.36 -24.54
N SER A 87 1.58 -14.07 -25.75
CA SER A 87 1.44 -12.75 -26.35
C SER A 87 0.01 -12.48 -26.82
N PRO A 88 -0.42 -11.21 -26.92
CA PRO A 88 -1.75 -10.87 -27.43
C PRO A 88 -2.03 -11.46 -28.83
N GLN A 89 -1.01 -11.60 -29.66
CA GLN A 89 -1.13 -12.20 -30.99
C GLN A 89 -1.35 -13.72 -30.92
N GLN A 90 -0.60 -14.42 -30.06
CA GLN A 90 -0.77 -15.86 -29.85
C GLN A 90 -2.16 -16.18 -29.29
N GLU A 91 -2.62 -15.39 -28.31
CA GLU A 91 -3.97 -15.54 -27.76
C GLU A 91 -5.03 -15.29 -28.83
N ARG A 92 -4.87 -14.25 -29.66
CA ARG A 92 -5.79 -13.98 -30.77
C ARG A 92 -5.88 -15.16 -31.73
N GLN A 93 -4.76 -15.77 -32.10
CA GLN A 93 -4.74 -16.94 -32.98
C GLN A 93 -5.44 -18.15 -32.34
N ALA A 94 -5.16 -18.44 -31.06
CA ALA A 94 -5.81 -19.53 -30.34
C ALA A 94 -7.32 -19.31 -30.22
N ARG A 95 -7.75 -18.09 -29.89
CA ARG A 95 -9.15 -17.68 -29.83
C ARG A 95 -9.87 -17.90 -31.16
N THR A 96 -9.29 -17.45 -32.28
CA THR A 96 -9.88 -17.63 -33.61
C THR A 96 -10.00 -19.11 -33.98
N ARG A 97 -8.97 -19.94 -33.70
CA ARG A 97 -9.02 -21.39 -33.95
C ARG A 97 -10.09 -22.11 -33.12
N ALA A 98 -10.32 -21.65 -31.89
CA ALA A 98 -11.33 -22.21 -31.00
C ALA A 98 -12.75 -21.68 -31.27
N GLY A 99 -12.94 -20.76 -32.24
CA GLY A 99 -14.25 -20.17 -32.53
C GLY A 99 -14.78 -19.24 -31.43
N LEU A 100 -13.91 -18.71 -30.57
CA LEU A 100 -14.32 -17.88 -29.43
C LEU A 100 -14.43 -16.38 -29.80
N SER A 101 -15.48 -15.72 -29.32
CA SER A 101 -15.64 -14.27 -29.50
C SER A 101 -14.75 -13.48 -28.54
N ALA A 102 -14.01 -12.48 -29.06
CA ALA A 102 -13.24 -11.55 -28.23
C ALA A 102 -14.15 -10.74 -27.32
N ALA A 103 -15.32 -10.31 -27.82
CA ALA A 103 -16.28 -9.55 -27.05
C ALA A 103 -16.84 -10.37 -25.88
N GLN A 104 -17.11 -11.66 -26.09
CA GLN A 104 -17.56 -12.54 -25.01
C GLN A 104 -16.47 -12.75 -23.96
N LEU A 105 -15.23 -13.03 -24.37
CA LEU A 105 -14.12 -13.19 -23.43
C LEU A 105 -13.89 -11.91 -22.62
N GLU A 106 -13.95 -10.73 -23.25
CA GLU A 106 -13.77 -9.47 -22.54
C GLU A 106 -14.95 -9.17 -21.60
N HIS A 107 -16.18 -9.40 -22.05
CA HIS A 107 -17.39 -9.23 -21.24
C HIS A 107 -17.35 -10.07 -19.95
N HIS A 108 -16.79 -11.27 -20.03
CA HIS A 108 -16.62 -12.17 -18.89
C HIS A 108 -15.27 -12.03 -18.17
N ARG A 109 -14.43 -11.07 -18.56
CA ARG A 109 -13.07 -10.86 -18.04
C ARG A 109 -12.21 -12.13 -18.11
N LEU A 110 -12.33 -12.86 -19.22
CA LEU A 110 -11.63 -14.12 -19.52
C LEU A 110 -10.47 -13.96 -20.51
N THR A 111 -10.21 -12.74 -21.02
CA THR A 111 -9.03 -12.45 -21.85
C THR A 111 -7.75 -12.75 -21.06
N TYR A 112 -7.04 -13.80 -21.46
CA TYR A 112 -6.00 -14.45 -20.66
C TYR A 112 -4.78 -13.57 -20.40
N HIS A 113 -4.35 -12.77 -21.38
CA HIS A 113 -3.21 -11.86 -21.20
C HIS A 113 -3.52 -10.61 -20.38
N VAL A 114 -4.81 -10.34 -20.08
CA VAL A 114 -5.27 -9.11 -19.41
C VAL A 114 -5.78 -9.39 -18.00
N HIS A 115 -6.61 -10.41 -17.86
CA HIS A 115 -7.41 -10.66 -16.66
C HIS A 115 -6.90 -11.89 -15.91
N SER A 116 -6.79 -11.73 -14.59
CA SER A 116 -6.44 -12.82 -13.68
C SER A 116 -7.66 -13.56 -13.18
N SER A 117 -7.45 -14.64 -12.42
CA SER A 117 -8.53 -15.42 -11.84
C SER A 117 -9.43 -14.60 -10.91
N TYR A 118 -8.88 -13.58 -10.23
CA TYR A 118 -9.68 -12.64 -9.43
C TYR A 118 -10.69 -11.89 -10.30
N HIS A 119 -10.28 -11.31 -11.42
CA HIS A 119 -11.16 -10.52 -12.28
C HIS A 119 -12.31 -11.37 -12.86
N ALA A 120 -12.00 -12.59 -13.27
CA ALA A 120 -13.00 -13.53 -13.75
C ALA A 120 -13.99 -13.92 -12.63
N ALA A 121 -13.50 -14.12 -11.39
CA ALA A 121 -14.35 -14.46 -10.26
C ALA A 121 -15.22 -13.28 -9.80
N GLU A 122 -14.68 -12.06 -9.77
CA GLU A 122 -15.41 -10.84 -9.39
C GLU A 122 -16.63 -10.61 -10.29
N GLN A 123 -16.50 -10.90 -11.59
CA GLN A 123 -17.59 -10.75 -12.56
C GLN A 123 -18.73 -11.77 -12.38
N HIS A 124 -18.45 -12.92 -11.76
CA HIS A 124 -19.36 -14.08 -11.72
C HIS A 124 -19.73 -14.52 -10.29
N GLY A 125 -19.11 -13.94 -9.27
CA GLY A 125 -19.38 -14.23 -7.87
C GLY A 125 -20.59 -13.47 -7.32
N GLU A 126 -20.94 -13.75 -6.07
CA GLU A 126 -22.04 -13.10 -5.33
C GLU A 126 -21.70 -11.65 -4.89
N GLY A 127 -20.54 -11.13 -5.31
CA GLY A 127 -20.02 -9.80 -4.97
C GLY A 127 -18.61 -9.87 -4.36
N ALA A 128 -17.87 -8.78 -4.48
CA ALA A 128 -16.56 -8.62 -3.84
C ALA A 128 -16.70 -7.81 -2.55
N LEU A 129 -16.19 -8.34 -1.44
CA LEU A 129 -16.08 -7.62 -0.17
C LEU A 129 -14.70 -6.94 -0.10
N LEU A 130 -14.69 -5.62 0.02
CA LEU A 130 -13.44 -4.88 0.27
C LEU A 130 -13.07 -4.97 1.75
N LEU A 131 -11.90 -5.52 2.04
CA LEU A 131 -11.26 -5.36 3.34
C LEU A 131 -10.61 -3.97 3.39
N ASP A 132 -11.33 -3.01 3.97
CA ASP A 132 -11.01 -1.59 3.93
C ASP A 132 -10.15 -1.13 5.12
N GLU A 133 -9.89 -1.97 6.13
CA GLU A 133 -9.07 -1.62 7.29
C GLU A 133 -7.57 -1.91 7.03
N HIS A 134 -6.74 -0.87 7.07
CA HIS A 134 -5.30 -0.95 6.75
C HIS A 134 -4.42 -0.69 7.98
N TYR A 135 -3.53 -1.63 8.31
CA TYR A 135 -2.73 -1.60 9.55
C TYR A 135 -1.22 -1.58 9.34
N ARG A 136 -0.75 -1.49 8.09
CA ARG A 136 0.67 -1.72 7.75
C ARG A 136 1.46 -0.43 7.58
N CYS A 137 1.10 0.35 6.57
CA CYS A 137 1.84 1.52 6.14
C CYS A 137 1.50 2.70 7.04
N HIS A 138 2.50 3.56 7.26
CA HIS A 138 2.30 4.87 7.84
C HIS A 138 1.19 5.61 7.08
N PRO A 139 0.29 6.36 7.73
CA PRO A 139 -0.84 7.04 7.09
C PRO A 139 -0.47 7.81 5.82
N ARG A 140 0.60 8.61 5.86
CA ARG A 140 1.12 9.34 4.69
C ARG A 140 1.49 8.45 3.50
N ILE A 141 2.02 7.24 3.73
CA ILE A 141 2.37 6.28 2.67
C ILE A 141 1.11 5.67 2.08
N ALA A 142 0.19 5.20 2.94
CA ALA A 142 -1.07 4.61 2.52
C ALA A 142 -1.93 5.60 1.71
N ASP A 143 -1.92 6.87 2.10
CA ASP A 143 -2.69 7.95 1.48
C ASP A 143 -2.28 8.21 0.02
N VAL A 144 -1.02 7.97 -0.37
CA VAL A 144 -0.56 8.11 -1.76
C VAL A 144 -1.35 7.18 -2.69
N VAL A 145 -1.64 5.95 -2.25
CA VAL A 145 -2.32 4.94 -3.07
C VAL A 145 -3.82 4.88 -2.80
N ASN A 146 -4.29 5.30 -1.62
CA ASN A 146 -5.68 5.16 -1.20
C ASN A 146 -6.67 5.80 -2.19
N GLY A 147 -6.45 7.08 -2.51
CA GLY A 147 -7.32 7.81 -3.44
C GLY A 147 -7.34 7.23 -4.85
N ARG A 148 -6.15 6.93 -5.42
CA ARG A 148 -6.00 6.48 -6.81
C ARG A 148 -6.36 5.01 -7.03
N CYS A 149 -6.06 4.13 -6.07
CA CYS A 149 -6.23 2.69 -6.24
C CYS A 149 -7.53 2.17 -5.61
N TYR A 150 -7.93 2.74 -4.46
CA TYR A 150 -9.05 2.21 -3.66
C TYR A 150 -10.22 3.19 -3.53
N GLY A 151 -10.14 4.36 -4.17
CA GLY A 151 -11.19 5.38 -4.15
C GLY A 151 -11.35 6.04 -2.78
N GLY A 152 -10.27 6.12 -2.00
CA GLY A 152 -10.30 6.69 -0.64
C GLY A 152 -11.00 5.82 0.40
N ARG A 153 -11.40 4.60 0.03
CA ARG A 153 -12.20 3.71 0.90
C ARG A 153 -11.38 3.08 2.02
N LEU A 154 -10.03 3.05 1.93
CA LEU A 154 -9.23 2.45 2.99
C LEU A 154 -9.24 3.33 4.25
N ARG A 155 -9.54 2.71 5.39
CA ARG A 155 -9.44 3.25 6.74
C ARG A 155 -8.08 2.86 7.31
N VAL A 156 -7.15 3.81 7.37
CA VAL A 156 -5.81 3.57 7.92
C VAL A 156 -5.89 3.58 9.44
N LEU A 157 -5.57 2.44 10.05
CA LEU A 157 -5.57 2.16 11.48
C LEU A 157 -4.17 1.72 11.97
N THR A 158 -3.14 2.15 11.25
CA THR A 158 -1.75 1.85 11.59
C THR A 158 -1.32 2.58 12.87
N ASP A 159 -0.83 1.81 13.84
CA ASP A 159 -0.18 2.35 15.04
C ASP A 159 1.29 2.67 14.74
N VAL A 160 1.56 3.95 14.47
CA VAL A 160 2.90 4.43 14.10
C VAL A 160 3.89 4.39 15.27
N ARG A 161 3.42 4.27 16.52
CA ARG A 161 4.29 4.10 17.71
C ARG A 161 5.02 2.75 17.69
N ARG A 162 4.49 1.78 16.94
CA ARG A 162 5.08 0.44 16.77
C ARG A 162 5.98 0.32 15.55
N GLN A 163 6.25 1.42 14.87
CA GLN A 163 7.07 1.46 13.68
C GLN A 163 8.46 2.01 13.99
N THR A 164 9.46 1.56 13.24
CA THR A 164 10.79 2.17 13.27
C THR A 164 10.67 3.64 12.86
N PRO A 165 11.15 4.59 13.68
CA PRO A 165 11.20 5.99 13.30
C PRO A 165 11.93 6.18 11.97
N GLY A 166 11.45 7.12 11.14
CA GLY A 166 12.15 7.48 9.92
C GLY A 166 13.52 8.06 10.24
N HIS A 167 14.48 7.86 9.35
CA HIS A 167 15.80 8.48 9.43
C HIS A 167 16.05 9.30 8.17
N ASP A 168 16.63 10.49 8.31
CA ASP A 168 17.07 11.28 7.16
C ASP A 168 18.54 10.98 6.92
N PRO A 169 18.89 10.16 5.90
CA PRO A 169 20.26 9.79 5.62
C PRO A 169 21.10 10.97 5.10
N VAL A 170 20.49 12.12 4.80
CA VAL A 170 21.17 13.35 4.39
C VAL A 170 21.37 14.31 5.58
N GLY A 171 20.71 14.06 6.72
CA GLY A 171 20.86 14.83 7.95
C GLY A 171 20.32 16.26 7.88
N ALA A 172 19.31 16.52 7.06
CA ALA A 172 18.79 17.85 6.80
C ALA A 172 17.46 18.14 7.49
N ALA A 173 16.67 17.10 7.82
CA ALA A 173 15.36 17.25 8.44
C ALA A 173 15.24 16.43 9.74
N ASP A 174 14.80 17.11 10.82
CA ASP A 174 14.39 16.48 12.08
C ASP A 174 13.01 17.03 12.50
N PRO A 175 11.95 16.20 12.56
CA PRO A 175 11.95 14.77 12.25
C PRO A 175 12.12 14.46 10.76
N ALA A 176 12.71 13.31 10.45
CA ALA A 176 12.87 12.84 9.09
C ALA A 176 11.51 12.68 8.38
N PRO A 177 11.37 13.09 7.11
CA PRO A 177 10.11 12.95 6.41
C PRO A 177 9.80 11.48 6.11
N VAL A 178 8.54 11.11 6.31
CA VAL A 178 8.00 9.77 5.97
C VAL A 178 8.07 9.49 4.47
N LEU A 179 7.81 10.51 3.65
CA LEU A 179 7.96 10.48 2.20
C LEU A 179 9.11 11.42 1.84
N GLY A 180 10.27 10.86 1.51
CA GLY A 180 11.46 11.62 1.14
C GLY A 180 11.79 11.48 -0.34
N TRP A 181 12.40 12.51 -0.93
CA TRP A 181 12.89 12.47 -2.31
C TRP A 181 14.30 13.04 -2.43
N VAL A 182 15.25 12.19 -2.81
CA VAL A 182 16.62 12.59 -3.14
C VAL A 182 16.67 12.89 -4.64
N ASP A 183 16.82 14.17 -4.98
CA ASP A 183 16.77 14.67 -6.36
C ASP A 183 18.08 14.44 -7.11
N ILE A 184 18.01 13.81 -8.29
CA ILE A 184 19.15 13.52 -9.17
C ILE A 184 18.96 14.24 -10.51
N PRO A 185 19.36 15.53 -10.64
CA PRO A 185 19.04 16.34 -11.80
C PRO A 185 19.88 16.02 -13.04
N SER A 186 21.16 15.64 -12.86
CA SER A 186 22.14 15.44 -13.94
C SER A 186 22.36 13.97 -14.34
N GLY A 187 21.60 13.03 -13.76
CA GLY A 187 21.64 11.61 -14.10
C GLY A 187 20.82 11.28 -15.35
N GLY A 188 21.32 10.37 -16.18
CA GLY A 188 20.64 9.90 -17.38
C GLY A 188 20.39 8.39 -17.35
N SER A 189 19.27 7.96 -17.93
CA SER A 189 19.04 6.53 -18.17
C SER A 189 19.92 6.03 -19.32
N ALA A 190 20.49 4.85 -19.15
CA ALA A 190 21.30 4.17 -20.15
C ALA A 190 20.92 2.69 -20.23
N ARG A 191 21.24 2.03 -21.35
CA ARG A 191 21.06 0.59 -21.47
C ARG A 191 22.02 -0.15 -20.53
N GLY A 192 21.53 -1.25 -19.94
CA GLY A 192 22.36 -2.21 -19.23
C GLY A 192 23.29 -2.98 -20.17
N GLY A 193 24.20 -3.78 -19.61
CA GLY A 193 25.20 -4.53 -20.40
C GLY A 193 24.62 -5.51 -21.42
N ASP A 194 23.37 -5.97 -21.22
CA ASP A 194 22.66 -6.85 -22.16
C ASP A 194 21.83 -6.11 -23.22
N GLY A 195 21.75 -4.78 -23.15
CA GLY A 195 20.94 -3.94 -24.03
C GLY A 195 19.41 -4.02 -23.82
N ARG A 196 18.90 -4.91 -22.96
CA ARG A 196 17.46 -5.22 -22.85
C ARG A 196 16.74 -4.42 -21.78
N SER A 197 17.47 -3.92 -20.78
CA SER A 197 16.92 -3.13 -19.68
C SER A 197 17.63 -1.79 -19.53
N TRP A 198 17.06 -0.90 -18.71
CA TRP A 198 17.59 0.41 -18.37
C TRP A 198 18.25 0.41 -17.00
N ARG A 199 19.20 1.32 -16.81
CA ARG A 199 19.85 1.65 -15.54
C ARG A 199 20.18 3.14 -15.51
N ASN A 200 20.30 3.71 -14.33
CA ASN A 200 20.79 5.07 -14.14
C ASN A 200 21.92 5.00 -13.10
N ALA A 201 23.15 5.24 -13.54
CA ALA A 201 24.34 5.07 -12.70
C ALA A 201 24.42 6.13 -11.59
N ALA A 202 24.02 7.37 -11.89
CA ALA A 202 23.96 8.44 -10.90
C ALA A 202 22.91 8.15 -9.82
N GLU A 203 21.73 7.67 -10.21
CA GLU A 203 20.74 7.18 -9.24
C GLU A 203 21.27 6.00 -8.43
N ALA A 204 21.95 5.03 -9.06
CA ALA A 204 22.45 3.85 -8.35
C ALA A 204 23.49 4.23 -7.28
N GLU A 205 24.34 5.21 -7.59
CA GLU A 205 25.32 5.75 -6.65
C GLU A 205 24.65 6.52 -5.51
N ALA A 206 23.64 7.35 -5.80
CA ALA A 206 22.90 8.05 -4.76
C ALA A 206 22.10 7.09 -3.86
N VAL A 207 21.50 6.04 -4.44
CA VAL A 207 20.85 4.96 -3.67
C VAL A 207 21.85 4.30 -2.75
N ARG A 208 23.11 4.13 -3.18
CA ARG A 208 24.18 3.60 -2.33
C ARG A 208 24.36 4.44 -1.08
N CYS A 209 24.61 5.74 -1.27
CA CYS A 209 24.79 6.69 -0.17
C CYS A 209 23.58 6.73 0.78
N VAL A 210 22.36 6.75 0.22
CA VAL A 210 21.11 6.77 1.01
C VAL A 210 20.98 5.52 1.86
N VAL A 211 21.16 4.34 1.28
CA VAL A 211 21.02 3.07 2.01
C VAL A 211 22.11 2.93 3.06
N ASP A 212 23.35 3.27 2.75
CA ASP A 212 24.45 3.21 3.71
C ASP A 212 24.21 4.18 4.90
N GLY A 213 23.71 5.39 4.64
CA GLY A 213 23.29 6.34 5.67
C GLY A 213 22.14 5.81 6.53
N LEU A 214 21.12 5.21 5.90
CA LEU A 214 20.03 4.55 6.63
C LEU A 214 20.53 3.40 7.50
N LEU A 215 21.43 2.56 7.00
CA LEU A 215 21.97 1.43 7.78
C LEU A 215 22.78 1.88 8.99
N ALA A 216 23.43 3.06 8.90
CA ALA A 216 24.19 3.66 9.98
C ALA A 216 23.29 4.37 11.02
N GLY A 217 22.17 4.95 10.60
CA GLY A 217 21.28 5.74 11.47
C GLY A 217 20.05 5.01 12.02
N LEU A 218 19.60 3.93 11.35
CA LEU A 218 18.47 3.13 11.80
C LEU A 218 18.89 2.09 12.84
N GLU A 219 17.91 1.66 13.65
CA GLU A 219 18.05 0.56 14.60
C GLU A 219 18.62 -0.72 13.93
N PRO A 220 19.42 -1.53 14.65
CA PRO A 220 20.10 -2.70 14.08
C PRO A 220 19.19 -3.75 13.44
N ASP A 221 17.96 -3.89 13.95
CA ASP A 221 16.95 -4.84 13.46
C ASP A 221 16.05 -4.26 12.36
N ALA A 222 16.17 -2.95 12.09
CA ALA A 222 15.40 -2.29 11.04
C ALA A 222 15.79 -2.83 9.66
N THR A 223 14.76 -3.10 8.84
CA THR A 223 14.92 -3.69 7.52
C THR A 223 14.77 -2.66 6.40
N VAL A 224 15.65 -2.73 5.40
CA VAL A 224 15.67 -1.82 4.24
C VAL A 224 15.37 -2.59 2.95
N GLY A 225 14.49 -2.05 2.11
CA GLY A 225 14.19 -2.59 0.79
C GLY A 225 14.55 -1.62 -0.31
N VAL A 226 15.33 -2.04 -1.30
CA VAL A 226 15.61 -1.26 -2.50
C VAL A 226 14.82 -1.84 -3.67
N VAL A 227 13.90 -1.05 -4.22
CA VAL A 227 13.00 -1.46 -5.29
C VAL A 227 13.22 -0.63 -6.56
N THR A 228 13.21 -1.30 -7.70
CA THR A 228 13.32 -0.63 -9.01
C THR A 228 12.54 -1.40 -10.09
N PRO A 229 11.90 -0.71 -11.06
CA PRO A 229 11.17 -1.38 -12.13
C PRO A 229 12.08 -2.06 -13.16
N PHE A 230 13.37 -1.74 -13.19
CA PHE A 230 14.28 -2.19 -14.23
C PHE A 230 15.28 -3.25 -13.75
N ARG A 231 15.37 -4.36 -14.49
CA ARG A 231 16.24 -5.49 -14.15
C ARG A 231 17.72 -5.11 -14.09
N ALA A 232 18.21 -4.32 -15.05
CA ALA A 232 19.62 -3.90 -15.08
C ALA A 232 19.98 -2.98 -13.89
N GLN A 233 19.06 -2.11 -13.46
CA GLN A 233 19.25 -1.32 -12.23
C GLN A 233 19.27 -2.22 -10.99
N LYS A 234 18.33 -3.17 -10.91
CA LYS A 234 18.29 -4.17 -9.81
C LYS A 234 19.59 -4.98 -9.72
N GLU A 235 20.13 -5.41 -10.85
CA GLU A 235 21.39 -6.18 -10.90
C GLU A 235 22.62 -5.35 -10.52
N ALA A 236 22.61 -4.04 -10.76
CA ALA A 236 23.67 -3.13 -10.33
C ALA A 236 23.62 -2.93 -8.81
N LEU A 237 22.44 -2.59 -8.28
CA LEU A 237 22.21 -2.33 -6.86
C LEU A 237 22.40 -3.57 -5.98
N ALA A 238 21.93 -4.74 -6.43
CA ALA A 238 22.02 -5.98 -5.64
C ALA A 238 23.45 -6.45 -5.36
N ARG A 239 24.46 -5.93 -6.07
CA ARG A 239 25.86 -6.25 -5.82
C ARG A 239 26.45 -5.46 -4.65
N MET A 240 25.86 -4.31 -4.31
CA MET A 240 26.38 -3.40 -3.28
C MET A 240 26.17 -3.99 -1.87
N TRP A 241 25.05 -4.68 -1.65
CA TRP A 241 24.67 -5.25 -0.35
C TRP A 241 24.38 -6.76 -0.45
N ARG A 242 25.22 -7.51 -1.16
CA ARG A 242 25.01 -8.95 -1.36
C ARG A 242 25.00 -9.72 -0.03
N ASP A 243 25.84 -9.29 0.89
CA ASP A 243 26.14 -9.99 2.15
C ASP A 243 25.51 -9.29 3.37
N ASP A 244 24.59 -8.33 3.13
CA ASP A 244 23.86 -7.64 4.19
C ASP A 244 22.41 -8.15 4.26
N ASP A 245 22.08 -8.85 5.35
CA ASP A 245 20.76 -9.44 5.55
C ASP A 245 19.66 -8.40 5.84
N ARG A 246 20.01 -7.17 6.24
CA ARG A 246 19.05 -6.08 6.47
C ARG A 246 18.54 -5.51 5.15
N VAL A 247 19.33 -5.63 4.07
CA VAL A 247 19.02 -5.04 2.76
C VAL A 247 18.48 -6.08 1.78
N ARG A 248 17.25 -5.86 1.31
CA ARG A 248 16.71 -6.63 0.18
C ARG A 248 16.68 -5.75 -1.06
N VAL A 249 17.32 -6.19 -2.14
CA VAL A 249 17.23 -5.51 -3.46
C VAL A 249 16.41 -6.34 -4.44
N GLY A 250 15.44 -5.71 -5.09
CA GLY A 250 14.50 -6.43 -5.95
C GLY A 250 13.75 -5.58 -6.96
N THR A 251 13.09 -6.26 -7.90
CA THR A 251 12.01 -5.61 -8.65
C THR A 251 10.74 -5.65 -7.80
N VAL A 252 9.69 -4.95 -8.22
CA VAL A 252 8.40 -4.93 -7.50
C VAL A 252 7.87 -6.36 -7.24
N HIS A 253 8.08 -7.29 -8.18
CA HIS A 253 7.74 -8.72 -8.02
C HIS A 253 8.51 -9.41 -6.89
N THR A 254 9.75 -9.01 -6.61
CA THR A 254 10.57 -9.58 -5.53
C THR A 254 10.01 -9.28 -4.14
N PHE A 255 9.31 -8.15 -3.99
CA PHE A 255 8.72 -7.73 -2.72
C PHE A 255 7.26 -8.12 -2.57
N GLN A 256 6.70 -8.85 -3.52
CA GLN A 256 5.33 -9.32 -3.43
C GLN A 256 5.18 -10.23 -2.19
N GLY A 257 4.19 -9.94 -1.35
CA GLY A 257 4.01 -10.59 -0.04
C GLY A 257 5.05 -10.22 1.04
N GLY A 258 6.12 -9.51 0.68
CA GLY A 258 7.12 -8.98 1.62
C GLY A 258 6.84 -7.51 2.00
N GLN A 259 7.48 -7.05 3.07
CA GLN A 259 7.48 -5.66 3.52
C GLN A 259 8.83 -5.33 4.17
N ARG A 260 9.13 -4.04 4.28
CA ARG A 260 10.33 -3.51 4.95
C ARG A 260 9.96 -2.29 5.77
N ASP A 261 10.74 -2.01 6.81
CA ASP A 261 10.53 -0.83 7.63
C ASP A 261 10.72 0.43 6.80
N VAL A 262 11.84 0.49 6.08
CA VAL A 262 12.15 1.56 5.11
C VAL A 262 12.28 1.00 3.69
N MET A 263 11.68 1.68 2.72
CA MET A 263 11.90 1.38 1.29
C MET A 263 12.61 2.53 0.59
N VAL A 264 13.52 2.18 -0.31
CA VAL A 264 14.19 3.08 -1.26
C VAL A 264 13.77 2.71 -2.68
N LEU A 265 13.16 3.65 -3.40
CA LEU A 265 12.68 3.47 -4.76
C LEU A 265 13.60 4.18 -5.77
N SER A 266 14.19 3.43 -6.70
CA SER A 266 14.93 3.97 -7.86
C SER A 266 14.12 3.77 -9.14
N PRO A 267 13.49 4.82 -9.67
CA PRO A 267 12.60 4.71 -10.81
C PRO A 267 13.32 4.78 -12.17
N VAL A 268 14.61 5.15 -12.21
CA VAL A 268 15.56 5.11 -13.36
C VAL A 268 15.25 6.07 -14.50
N ALA A 269 13.98 6.30 -14.82
CA ALA A 269 13.61 7.18 -15.90
C ALA A 269 13.92 8.64 -15.55
N ALA A 270 14.57 9.30 -16.51
CA ALA A 270 15.03 10.68 -16.53
C ALA A 270 14.68 11.33 -17.89
N PRO A 271 14.89 12.64 -18.11
CA PRO A 271 14.48 13.34 -19.34
C PRO A 271 14.98 12.71 -20.66
N ASN A 272 16.14 12.06 -20.65
CA ASN A 272 16.71 11.38 -21.82
C ASN A 272 16.08 10.00 -22.13
N THR A 273 15.16 9.52 -21.28
CA THR A 273 14.56 8.19 -21.40
C THR A 273 13.56 8.19 -22.56
N PRO A 274 13.57 7.16 -23.44
CA PRO A 274 12.65 7.12 -24.56
C PRO A 274 11.19 7.19 -24.11
N PRO A 275 10.32 7.95 -24.82
CA PRO A 275 8.93 8.17 -24.42
C PRO A 275 8.15 6.88 -24.17
N ARG A 276 8.38 5.83 -24.97
CA ARG A 276 7.74 4.52 -24.78
C ARG A 276 8.09 3.89 -23.42
N THR A 277 9.35 3.98 -23.00
CA THR A 277 9.80 3.44 -21.72
C THR A 277 9.23 4.26 -20.58
N THR A 278 9.28 5.59 -20.69
CA THR A 278 8.70 6.53 -19.71
C THR A 278 7.21 6.27 -19.52
N HIS A 279 6.45 6.20 -20.61
CA HIS A 279 5.02 5.90 -20.57
C HIS A 279 4.74 4.52 -19.97
N TRP A 280 5.55 3.51 -20.31
CA TRP A 280 5.41 2.19 -19.71
C TRP A 280 5.58 2.25 -18.19
N VAL A 281 6.61 2.88 -17.64
CA VAL A 281 6.80 2.90 -16.19
C VAL A 281 5.77 3.80 -15.48
N ALA A 282 5.40 4.96 -16.05
CA ALA A 282 4.48 5.90 -15.42
C ALA A 282 3.02 5.39 -15.38
N SER A 283 2.59 4.63 -16.40
CA SER A 283 1.22 4.11 -16.50
C SER A 283 0.94 2.88 -15.63
N GLN A 284 1.96 2.28 -15.02
CA GLN A 284 1.82 1.00 -14.29
C GLN A 284 1.34 1.21 -12.86
N VAL A 285 0.05 1.51 -12.68
CA VAL A 285 -0.58 1.72 -11.37
C VAL A 285 -0.27 0.57 -10.40
N ASN A 286 -0.40 -0.68 -10.84
CA ASN A 286 -0.13 -1.86 -10.02
C ASN A 286 1.33 -1.93 -9.53
N LEU A 287 2.28 -1.48 -10.36
CA LEU A 287 3.70 -1.46 -10.03
C LEU A 287 3.99 -0.43 -8.93
N TRP A 288 3.49 0.79 -9.09
CA TRP A 288 3.66 1.87 -8.12
C TRP A 288 2.92 1.58 -6.82
N ASN A 289 1.70 1.06 -6.88
CA ASN A 289 0.95 0.67 -5.69
C ASN A 289 1.74 -0.32 -4.84
N VAL A 290 2.28 -1.38 -5.45
CA VAL A 290 3.11 -2.34 -4.71
C VAL A 290 4.37 -1.67 -4.20
N ALA A 291 5.14 -0.96 -5.04
CA ALA A 291 6.39 -0.32 -4.63
C ALA A 291 6.22 0.61 -3.40
N VAL A 292 5.16 1.42 -3.39
CA VAL A 292 4.85 2.35 -2.29
C VAL A 292 4.40 1.59 -1.04
N THR A 293 3.47 0.63 -1.17
CA THR A 293 2.87 -0.11 -0.04
C THR A 293 3.77 -1.16 0.61
N ARG A 294 5.00 -1.32 0.12
CA ARG A 294 6.00 -2.18 0.78
C ARG A 294 6.69 -1.50 1.96
N ALA A 295 6.64 -0.17 2.02
CA ALA A 295 7.18 0.61 3.12
C ALA A 295 6.22 0.60 4.31
N LYS A 296 6.72 0.24 5.50
CA LYS A 296 5.94 0.39 6.74
C LYS A 296 6.02 1.81 7.26
N SER A 297 7.21 2.35 7.50
CA SER A 297 7.38 3.63 8.18
C SER A 297 7.91 4.75 7.30
N GLN A 298 8.79 4.45 6.35
CA GLN A 298 9.40 5.48 5.49
C GLN A 298 9.61 4.98 4.05
N LEU A 299 9.36 5.86 3.08
CA LEU A 299 9.65 5.67 1.67
C LEU A 299 10.52 6.82 1.17
N ILE A 300 11.71 6.49 0.67
CA ILE A 300 12.63 7.45 0.04
C ILE A 300 12.71 7.14 -1.46
N THR A 301 12.42 8.10 -2.31
CA THR A 301 12.60 7.97 -3.76
C THR A 301 13.90 8.65 -4.18
N VAL A 302 14.71 8.00 -5.01
CA VAL A 302 15.98 8.54 -5.51
C VAL A 302 15.89 8.64 -7.02
N GLY A 303 15.80 9.84 -7.56
CA GLY A 303 15.59 10.07 -8.99
C GLY A 303 15.37 11.54 -9.33
N ASN A 304 15.26 11.84 -10.63
CA ASN A 304 15.04 13.22 -11.09
C ASN A 304 13.64 13.72 -10.70
N LEU A 305 13.55 14.59 -9.69
CA LEU A 305 12.28 15.03 -9.10
C LEU A 305 11.42 15.78 -10.12
N ALA A 306 12.00 16.77 -10.79
CA ALA A 306 11.29 17.61 -11.76
C ALA A 306 10.71 16.77 -12.92
N PHE A 307 11.44 15.77 -13.41
CA PHE A 307 10.96 14.86 -14.45
C PHE A 307 9.71 14.08 -14.00
N TRP A 308 9.70 13.58 -12.76
CA TRP A 308 8.60 12.78 -12.22
C TRP A 308 7.39 13.62 -11.81
N GLN A 309 7.60 14.85 -11.34
CA GLN A 309 6.53 15.84 -11.13
C GLN A 309 5.81 16.19 -12.45
N GLY A 310 6.54 16.21 -13.57
CA GLY A 310 5.97 16.42 -14.90
C GLY A 310 5.23 15.21 -15.50
N GLN A 311 5.20 14.06 -14.83
CA GLN A 311 4.43 12.90 -15.27
C GLN A 311 2.98 12.97 -14.78
N SER A 312 2.21 11.90 -14.99
CA SER A 312 0.84 11.77 -14.50
C SER A 312 0.66 10.52 -13.61
N GLY A 313 -0.44 10.48 -12.87
CA GLY A 313 -0.81 9.35 -12.04
C GLY A 313 -0.04 9.28 -10.71
N LEU A 314 0.16 8.07 -10.20
CA LEU A 314 0.83 7.80 -8.93
C LEU A 314 2.26 8.37 -8.81
N PRO A 315 3.16 8.27 -9.81
CA PRO A 315 4.51 8.80 -9.65
C PRO A 315 4.54 10.31 -9.43
N ALA A 316 3.71 11.07 -10.15
CA ALA A 316 3.61 12.52 -9.97
C ALA A 316 3.03 12.89 -8.61
N LEU A 317 2.01 12.16 -8.15
CA LEU A 317 1.43 12.34 -6.81
C LEU A 317 2.45 12.03 -5.71
N LEU A 318 3.22 10.94 -5.85
CA LEU A 318 4.29 10.60 -4.93
C LEU A 318 5.36 11.71 -4.90
N ALA A 319 5.77 12.20 -6.07
CA ALA A 319 6.74 13.28 -6.19
C ALA A 319 6.26 14.58 -5.52
N ALA A 320 4.99 14.95 -5.71
CA ALA A 320 4.40 16.14 -5.11
C ALA A 320 4.25 16.04 -3.57
N ARG A 321 3.99 14.83 -3.04
CA ARG A 321 3.80 14.59 -1.60
C ARG A 321 5.10 14.30 -0.83
N SER A 322 6.21 14.11 -1.54
CA SER A 322 7.51 13.81 -0.93
C SER A 322 8.26 15.09 -0.61
N ALA A 323 8.84 15.16 0.59
CA ALA A 323 9.74 16.25 0.95
C ALA A 323 11.09 16.06 0.26
N PRO A 324 11.68 17.12 -0.33
CA PRO A 324 13.02 17.03 -0.88
C PRO A 324 14.03 16.78 0.25
N LEU A 325 14.88 15.77 0.08
CA LEU A 325 16.00 15.48 0.95
C LEU A 325 17.25 16.05 0.29
N ARG A 326 17.67 17.24 0.73
CA ARG A 326 18.85 17.96 0.25
C ARG A 326 19.73 18.33 1.42
N ALA A 327 21.04 18.33 1.24
CA ALA A 327 21.93 18.96 2.20
C ALA A 327 21.72 20.49 2.12
N GLY A 328 20.95 21.02 3.06
CA GLY A 328 20.61 22.44 3.13
C GLY A 328 19.38 22.82 2.31
N ASP A 329 18.47 23.51 3.01
CA ASP A 329 17.36 24.35 2.56
C ASP A 329 15.94 23.75 2.71
N ASP A 330 15.19 24.39 3.60
CA ASP A 330 13.79 24.13 3.97
C ASP A 330 12.86 24.60 2.84
N GLY A 331 12.43 23.66 1.99
CA GLY A 331 11.38 23.91 1.01
C GLY A 331 10.00 23.99 1.67
N PRO A 332 9.09 24.86 1.17
CA PRO A 332 7.76 25.02 1.77
C PRO A 332 6.90 23.75 1.59
N PRO A 333 5.96 23.51 2.53
CA PRO A 333 5.09 22.34 2.48
C PRO A 333 4.16 22.38 1.27
N ALA A 334 3.87 21.19 0.73
CA ALA A 334 2.95 20.99 -0.40
C ALA A 334 1.52 21.46 -0.07
N GLU A 335 0.91 22.21 -0.99
CA GLU A 335 -0.47 22.69 -0.89
C GLU A 335 -1.48 21.54 -0.88
N ALA A 336 -2.51 21.69 -0.04
CA ALA A 336 -3.62 20.76 0.09
C ALA A 336 -4.61 20.89 -1.09
N ASP A 337 -5.11 19.74 -1.55
CA ASP A 337 -6.14 19.62 -2.60
C ASP A 337 -7.42 20.40 -2.24
N THR A 338 -8.08 20.96 -3.26
CA THR A 338 -9.32 21.73 -3.12
C THR A 338 -10.47 20.82 -2.65
N PRO A 339 -11.24 21.17 -1.61
CA PRO A 339 -12.23 20.26 -1.06
C PRO A 339 -13.53 20.19 -1.89
N GLY A 340 -14.15 19.01 -1.96
CA GLY A 340 -15.49 18.81 -2.54
C GLY A 340 -16.64 19.13 -1.56
N PRO A 341 -17.91 19.01 -1.96
CA PRO A 341 -19.08 19.50 -1.21
C PRO A 341 -19.31 18.88 0.19
N VAL A 342 -18.77 17.68 0.47
CA VAL A 342 -18.81 17.07 1.82
C VAL A 342 -17.86 17.78 2.79
N ALA A 343 -16.81 18.40 2.28
CA ALA A 343 -15.87 19.16 3.09
C ALA A 343 -16.49 20.47 3.58
N GLU A 344 -17.33 21.14 2.79
CA GLU A 344 -17.98 22.40 3.20
C GLU A 344 -18.84 22.25 4.47
N ALA A 345 -19.64 21.18 4.55
CA ALA A 345 -20.44 20.89 5.75
C ALA A 345 -19.57 20.53 6.96
N ARG A 346 -18.44 19.87 6.74
CA ARG A 346 -17.48 19.53 7.80
C ARG A 346 -16.72 20.76 8.27
N GLU A 347 -16.37 21.68 7.37
CA GLU A 347 -15.75 22.96 7.70
C GLU A 347 -16.67 23.84 8.55
N ASP A 348 -17.98 23.90 8.29
CA ASP A 348 -18.93 24.63 9.16
C ASP A 348 -18.96 24.04 10.59
N LEU A 349 -18.90 22.72 10.73
CA LEU A 349 -18.81 22.07 12.04
C LEU A 349 -17.51 22.41 12.75
N VAL A 350 -16.38 22.43 12.04
CA VAL A 350 -15.08 22.85 12.56
C VAL A 350 -15.13 24.32 12.99
N ASP A 351 -15.68 25.22 12.17
CA ASP A 351 -15.83 26.64 12.48
C ASP A 351 -16.65 26.89 13.74
N ARG A 352 -17.79 26.19 13.88
CA ARG A 352 -18.63 26.26 15.08
C ARG A 352 -17.88 25.81 16.32
N LEU A 353 -17.16 24.71 16.22
CA LEU A 353 -16.43 24.14 17.35
C LEU A 353 -15.22 25.01 17.72
N GLN A 354 -14.50 25.55 16.74
CA GLN A 354 -13.42 26.51 16.98
C GLN A 354 -13.95 27.76 17.68
N ARG A 355 -15.05 28.35 17.20
CA ARG A 355 -15.69 29.51 17.87
C ARG A 355 -16.06 29.22 19.32
N TYR A 356 -16.59 28.02 19.59
CA TYR A 356 -16.90 27.58 20.94
C TYR A 356 -15.65 27.52 21.83
N LEU A 357 -14.57 26.88 21.35
CA LEU A 357 -13.33 26.73 22.10
C LEU A 357 -12.65 28.08 22.36
N THR A 358 -12.59 28.95 21.35
CA THR A 358 -12.06 30.32 21.51
C THR A 358 -12.91 31.14 22.48
N GLY A 359 -14.24 30.99 22.48
CA GLY A 359 -15.14 31.61 23.46
C GLY A 359 -14.86 31.19 24.91
N ARG A 360 -14.27 30.01 25.12
CA ARG A 360 -13.80 29.53 26.43
C ARG A 360 -12.37 29.98 26.79
N GLY A 361 -11.73 30.77 25.95
CA GLY A 361 -10.37 31.27 26.17
C GLY A 361 -9.26 30.34 25.65
N ILE A 362 -9.58 29.30 24.87
CA ILE A 362 -8.57 28.44 24.24
C ILE A 362 -8.00 29.18 23.02
N THR A 363 -6.72 29.55 23.11
CA THR A 363 -5.99 30.28 22.07
C THR A 363 -5.04 29.39 21.27
N ASP A 364 -4.45 28.39 21.92
CA ASP A 364 -3.48 27.47 21.32
C ASP A 364 -4.25 26.36 20.58
N LEU A 365 -4.71 26.65 19.36
CA LEU A 365 -5.57 25.77 18.56
C LEU A 365 -5.15 25.75 17.10
N GLU A 366 -5.25 24.58 16.48
CA GLU A 366 -4.95 24.36 15.08
C GLU A 366 -5.97 23.42 14.43
N ARG A 367 -6.26 23.64 13.15
CA ARG A 367 -7.22 22.87 12.35
C ARG A 367 -6.50 21.88 11.45
N ALA A 368 -7.20 20.79 11.09
CA ALA A 368 -6.77 19.86 10.05
C ALA A 368 -5.32 19.33 10.26
N VAL A 369 -4.96 19.11 11.53
CA VAL A 369 -3.60 18.71 11.91
C VAL A 369 -3.38 17.23 11.62
N LEU A 370 -2.15 16.88 11.25
CA LEU A 370 -1.70 15.49 11.21
C LEU A 370 -1.00 15.12 12.52
N VAL A 371 -1.53 14.14 13.25
CA VAL A 371 -0.91 13.59 14.46
C VAL A 371 -0.41 12.18 14.13
N GLY A 372 0.92 12.01 14.05
CA GLY A 372 1.54 10.77 13.52
C GLY A 372 1.02 10.38 12.13
N GLY A 373 0.72 11.38 11.30
CA GLY A 373 0.14 11.21 9.97
C GLY A 373 -1.37 10.96 9.94
N HIS A 374 -2.03 10.76 11.08
CA HIS A 374 -3.49 10.62 11.13
C HIS A 374 -4.16 11.99 11.10
N PRO A 375 -5.17 12.22 10.23
CA PRO A 375 -5.86 13.50 10.18
C PRO A 375 -6.79 13.66 11.38
N VAL A 376 -6.68 14.83 12.03
CA VAL A 376 -7.45 15.30 13.18
C VAL A 376 -8.17 16.59 12.80
N ASP A 377 -9.43 16.75 13.21
CA ASP A 377 -10.23 17.93 12.86
C ASP A 377 -9.70 19.19 13.55
N LEU A 378 -9.46 19.10 14.86
CA LEU A 378 -8.87 20.17 15.68
C LEU A 378 -7.87 19.58 16.66
N LEU A 379 -6.77 20.28 16.89
CA LEU A 379 -5.84 20.02 17.98
C LEU A 379 -5.71 21.31 18.78
N PHE A 380 -5.89 21.24 20.10
CA PHE A 380 -5.70 22.40 20.96
C PHE A 380 -5.02 22.04 22.27
N THR A 381 -4.42 23.05 22.90
CA THR A 381 -3.85 22.94 24.23
C THR A 381 -4.75 23.65 25.24
N ASP A 382 -5.10 22.95 26.32
CA ASP A 382 -5.76 23.54 27.49
C ASP A 382 -5.05 23.05 28.75
N ALA A 383 -4.80 23.94 29.71
CA ALA A 383 -4.03 23.66 30.93
C ALA A 383 -2.68 22.93 30.73
N GLY A 384 -2.04 23.08 29.56
CA GLY A 384 -0.77 22.42 29.22
C GLY A 384 -0.91 21.01 28.61
N GLU A 385 -2.14 20.55 28.40
CA GLU A 385 -2.46 19.25 27.83
C GLU A 385 -3.02 19.38 26.40
N ASN A 386 -2.54 18.53 25.50
CA ASN A 386 -3.00 18.51 24.11
C ASN A 386 -4.19 17.59 23.93
N THR A 387 -5.30 18.15 23.45
CA THR A 387 -6.53 17.43 23.12
C THR A 387 -6.75 17.38 21.61
N ALA A 388 -6.76 16.16 21.05
CA ALA A 388 -7.13 15.92 19.67
C ALA A 388 -8.65 15.71 19.55
N VAL A 389 -9.28 16.37 18.57
CA VAL A 389 -10.72 16.27 18.33
C VAL A 389 -11.02 15.58 17.01
N LEU A 390 -11.92 14.60 17.07
CA LEU A 390 -12.46 13.90 15.92
C LEU A 390 -13.96 14.20 15.82
N ILE A 391 -14.37 14.88 14.75
CA ILE A 391 -15.79 15.14 14.47
C ILE A 391 -16.40 13.87 13.89
N ASP A 392 -17.50 13.42 14.50
CA ASP A 392 -18.27 12.26 14.10
C ASP A 392 -19.53 12.71 13.34
N PRO A 393 -19.55 12.66 12.00
CA PRO A 393 -20.73 13.03 11.20
C PRO A 393 -21.88 12.03 11.31
N GLY A 394 -21.67 10.88 11.98
CA GLY A 394 -22.55 9.73 11.96
C GLY A 394 -22.20 8.73 10.85
N PRO A 395 -22.78 7.52 10.90
CA PRO A 395 -22.58 6.49 9.89
C PRO A 395 -23.19 6.91 8.55
N GLU A 396 -22.51 6.56 7.45
CA GLU A 396 -23.07 6.70 6.11
C GLU A 396 -24.30 5.79 5.94
N PRO A 397 -25.29 6.18 5.11
CA PRO A 397 -26.44 5.33 4.83
C PRO A 397 -26.04 3.92 4.38
N GLY A 398 -26.63 2.90 4.99
CA GLY A 398 -26.32 1.49 4.68
C GLY A 398 -25.06 0.93 5.36
N THR A 399 -24.37 1.72 6.18
CA THR A 399 -23.27 1.22 7.02
C THR A 399 -23.76 0.82 8.41
N ASP A 400 -23.15 -0.21 8.99
CA ASP A 400 -23.42 -0.64 10.36
C ASP A 400 -22.96 0.44 11.36
N PRO A 401 -23.87 1.04 12.16
CA PRO A 401 -23.52 2.04 13.16
C PRO A 401 -22.51 1.55 14.19
N ALA A 402 -22.55 0.26 14.57
CA ALA A 402 -21.60 -0.31 15.52
C ALA A 402 -20.18 -0.34 14.94
N ARG A 403 -20.06 -0.75 13.66
CA ARG A 403 -18.80 -0.67 12.92
C ARG A 403 -18.26 0.75 12.83
N HIS A 404 -19.11 1.72 12.46
CA HIS A 404 -18.72 3.14 12.36
C HIS A 404 -18.14 3.65 13.68
N LEU A 405 -18.85 3.41 14.79
CA LEU A 405 -18.43 3.84 16.11
C LEU A 405 -17.11 3.16 16.54
N ARG A 406 -16.97 1.85 16.29
CA ARG A 406 -15.72 1.11 16.56
C ARG A 406 -14.53 1.74 15.83
N LEU A 407 -14.68 2.07 14.55
CA LEU A 407 -13.61 2.66 13.74
C LEU A 407 -13.21 4.05 14.24
N LEU A 408 -14.18 4.88 14.66
CA LEU A 408 -13.88 6.19 15.24
C LEU A 408 -13.12 6.10 16.56
N HIS A 409 -13.51 5.17 17.45
CA HIS A 409 -12.77 4.93 18.68
C HIS A 409 -11.37 4.41 18.40
N ALA A 410 -11.23 3.42 17.52
CA ALA A 410 -9.93 2.90 17.12
C ALA A 410 -9.02 4.01 16.56
N ARG A 411 -9.56 4.94 15.76
CA ARG A 411 -8.79 6.11 15.29
C ARG A 411 -8.34 7.00 16.43
N GLY A 412 -9.19 7.24 17.42
CA GLY A 412 -8.83 8.08 18.56
C GLY A 412 -7.74 7.47 19.45
N ASP A 413 -7.75 6.16 19.65
CA ASP A 413 -6.76 5.42 20.44
C ASP A 413 -5.35 5.44 19.81
N LEU A 414 -5.27 5.70 18.51
CA LEU A 414 -4.00 5.85 17.79
C LEU A 414 -3.33 7.20 18.04
N LEU A 415 -4.07 8.22 18.48
CA LEU A 415 -3.56 9.58 18.62
C LEU A 415 -2.83 9.81 19.95
N THR A 416 -3.31 9.22 21.04
CA THR A 416 -2.76 9.45 22.38
C THR A 416 -1.28 9.03 22.46
N GLY A 417 -0.45 9.88 23.04
CA GLY A 417 1.00 9.68 23.18
C GLY A 417 1.83 10.02 21.94
N LEU A 418 1.20 10.38 20.81
CA LEU A 418 1.92 10.89 19.65
C LEU A 418 2.26 12.38 19.80
N PRO A 419 3.39 12.84 19.24
CA PRO A 419 3.72 14.25 19.24
C PRO A 419 2.66 15.06 18.48
N SER A 420 2.31 16.23 19.02
CA SER A 420 1.53 17.23 18.31
C SER A 420 2.31 17.72 17.10
N GLY A 421 1.98 17.24 15.91
CA GLY A 421 2.61 17.65 14.65
C GLY A 421 2.25 19.08 14.19
N GLY A 422 1.75 19.91 15.10
CA GLY A 422 1.17 21.22 14.82
C GLY A 422 2.05 22.39 15.27
N HIS A 423 1.87 23.54 14.63
CA HIS A 423 2.55 24.80 14.98
C HIS A 423 1.71 25.67 15.95
N GLY A 424 0.40 25.42 16.04
CA GLY A 424 -0.54 26.20 16.86
C GLY A 424 -0.81 25.64 18.26
N ALA A 425 -0.68 24.32 18.44
CA ALA A 425 -0.71 23.68 19.76
C ALA A 425 0.70 23.54 20.35
N LYS A 426 0.84 23.46 21.68
CA LYS A 426 2.15 23.28 22.33
C LYS A 426 2.83 21.99 21.85
N PRO A 427 4.17 21.95 21.76
CA PRO A 427 4.94 20.78 21.31
C PRO A 427 5.01 19.68 22.38
N CYS A 428 3.85 19.18 22.82
CA CYS A 428 3.74 18.06 23.75
C CYS A 428 2.88 16.94 23.15
N PRO A 429 3.04 15.69 23.62
CA PRO A 429 2.22 14.59 23.12
C PRO A 429 0.72 14.82 23.35
N VAL A 430 -0.11 14.30 22.45
CA VAL A 430 -1.57 14.27 22.65
C VAL A 430 -1.88 13.45 23.91
N SER A 431 -2.44 14.10 24.94
CA SER A 431 -2.84 13.42 26.18
C SER A 431 -4.24 12.83 26.09
N ARG A 432 -5.13 13.51 25.35
CA ARG A 432 -6.54 13.19 25.29
C ARG A 432 -7.06 13.22 23.86
N THR A 433 -7.97 12.30 23.54
CA THR A 433 -8.76 12.35 22.31
C THR A 433 -10.23 12.49 22.64
N VAL A 434 -10.93 13.40 21.96
CA VAL A 434 -12.37 13.64 22.12
C VAL A 434 -13.07 13.41 20.81
N ARG A 435 -14.04 12.50 20.81
CA ARG A 435 -15.02 12.34 19.73
C ARG A 435 -16.17 13.32 19.94
N VAL A 436 -16.48 14.12 18.93
CA VAL A 436 -17.60 15.09 18.97
C VAL A 436 -18.63 14.72 17.90
N PRO A 437 -19.78 14.13 18.27
CA PRO A 437 -20.87 13.90 17.34
C PRO A 437 -21.37 15.22 16.73
N ALA A 438 -21.55 15.28 15.42
CA ALA A 438 -21.95 16.48 14.69
C ALA A 438 -23.27 17.07 15.22
N TRP A 439 -24.23 16.21 15.61
CA TRP A 439 -25.49 16.64 16.20
C TRP A 439 -25.35 17.38 17.54
N ARG A 440 -24.19 17.28 18.23
CA ARG A 440 -23.88 18.09 19.42
C ARG A 440 -23.28 19.45 19.09
N ILE A 441 -22.72 19.62 17.89
CA ILE A 441 -22.14 20.89 17.43
C ILE A 441 -23.24 21.82 16.90
N LEU A 442 -24.21 21.28 16.16
CA LEU A 442 -25.31 22.03 15.55
C LEU A 442 -26.16 22.87 16.53
N PRO A 443 -26.58 22.37 17.71
CA PRO A 443 -27.43 23.11 18.65
C PRO A 443 -26.67 24.14 19.52
N GLY A 444 -25.33 24.17 19.51
CA GLY A 444 -24.52 25.16 20.23
C GLY A 444 -24.03 24.76 21.64
N GLU A 445 -23.62 25.76 22.43
CA GLU A 445 -22.86 25.63 23.70
C GLU A 445 -23.31 24.55 24.69
N PRO A 446 -24.60 24.39 25.03
CA PRO A 446 -25.02 23.50 26.11
C PRO A 446 -24.65 22.02 25.86
N ALA A 447 -24.66 21.59 24.61
CA ALA A 447 -24.35 20.21 24.22
C ALA A 447 -22.83 19.93 24.19
N LEU A 448 -22.00 20.97 23.99
CA LEU A 448 -20.55 20.87 23.92
C LEU A 448 -19.89 20.89 25.30
N THR A 449 -20.48 21.58 26.28
CA THR A 449 -19.92 21.70 27.64
C THR A 449 -19.69 20.34 28.32
N THR A 450 -20.55 19.34 28.07
CA THR A 450 -20.38 17.99 28.63
C THR A 450 -19.18 17.21 28.06
N LEU A 451 -18.63 17.62 26.92
CA LEU A 451 -17.52 16.94 26.24
C LEU A 451 -16.16 17.54 26.60
N PHE A 452 -16.13 18.84 26.87
CA PHE A 452 -14.93 19.63 27.14
C PHE A 452 -14.89 20.19 28.58
N GLY A 453 -15.81 19.77 29.44
CA GLY A 453 -15.87 20.14 30.85
C GLY A 453 -14.98 19.27 31.73
#